data_AF-A0AAW3RKP0-F1
#
_entry.id   AF-A0AAW3RKP0-F1
#
_cell.length_a   1.000
_cell.length_b   1.000
_cell.length_c   1.000
_cell.angle_alpha   90.00
_cell.angle_beta   90.00
_cell.angle_gamma   90.00
#
_symmetry.space_group_name_H-M   'P 1'
#
loop_
_entity.id
_entity.type
_entity.pdbx_description
1 polymer ?
#
loop_
_entity_poly.entity_id
_entity_poly.type
_entity_poly.pdbx_seq_one_letter_code
_entity_poly.pdbx_strand_id
1 'polypeptide(L)'
;MPNTDDALINAIVANNKLMEIKDCPGVPTQMSRAIYGKTQDDSGSGTVIENNKDMQKNINIAIGFPGANSETAVWHFLVGPTVHHFVVIPWYQHTIPQGWVYTVFMAYENEYSVGKYVKHTAPAPSGAKGYKKIWTTNDLSKMFSDLLTSDTAWKEYFGPTGKPKAKTITYWKYKVIPLNTAIANVNKYR
;
A
#
# COMPACT_ATOMS: atom_id res chain seq x y z
N MET A 1 24.09 0.53 -12.51
CA MET A 1 23.01 1.53 -12.70
C MET A 1 22.39 1.80 -11.35
N PRO A 2 22.46 3.01 -10.75
CA PRO A 2 21.89 3.22 -9.44
C PRO A 2 20.63 4.09 -9.53
N ASN A 3 19.54 3.53 -10.04
CA ASN A 3 18.28 3.76 -9.34
C ASN A 3 18.27 2.65 -8.30
N THR A 4 18.74 2.97 -7.09
CA THR A 4 18.82 2.00 -6.00
C THR A 4 17.45 1.42 -5.76
N ASP A 5 17.43 0.12 -5.50
CA ASP A 5 16.24 -0.73 -5.45
C ASP A 5 15.05 -0.08 -4.73
N ASP A 6 15.30 0.68 -3.66
CA ASP A 6 14.29 1.32 -2.81
C ASP A 6 14.20 2.87 -2.91
N ALA A 7 14.80 3.49 -3.94
CA ALA A 7 14.93 4.95 -4.06
C ALA A 7 13.58 5.69 -4.00
N LEU A 8 12.55 5.14 -4.66
CA LEU A 8 11.20 5.71 -4.62
C LEU A 8 10.62 5.68 -3.21
N ILE A 9 10.78 4.57 -2.51
CA ILE A 9 10.26 4.40 -1.15
C ILE A 9 10.97 5.35 -0.19
N ASN A 10 12.27 5.51 -0.33
CA ASN A 10 13.04 6.48 0.44
C ASN A 10 12.59 7.93 0.14
N ALA A 11 12.32 8.27 -1.13
CA ALA A 11 11.80 9.59 -1.50
C ALA A 11 10.41 9.86 -0.89
N ILE A 12 9.53 8.85 -0.88
CA ILE A 12 8.20 8.95 -0.24
C ILE A 12 8.35 9.19 1.26
N VAL A 13 9.15 8.37 1.95
CA VAL A 13 9.35 8.45 3.41
C VAL A 13 10.02 9.76 3.83
N ALA A 14 10.90 10.31 3.00
CA ALA A 14 11.54 11.61 3.24
C ALA A 14 10.61 12.81 2.98
N ASN A 15 9.46 12.62 2.35
CA ASN A 15 8.53 13.70 2.04
C ASN A 15 7.58 13.99 3.22
N ASN A 16 7.80 15.10 3.93
CA ASN A 16 7.02 15.48 5.11
C ASN A 16 5.51 15.55 4.84
N LYS A 17 5.09 16.09 3.68
CA LYS A 17 3.65 16.20 3.36
C LYS A 17 2.99 14.83 3.22
N LEU A 18 3.68 13.85 2.64
CA LEU A 18 3.17 12.49 2.56
C LEU A 18 3.13 11.83 3.95
N MET A 19 4.09 12.13 4.82
CA MET A 19 4.11 11.63 6.20
C MET A 19 3.04 12.28 7.10
N GLU A 20 2.54 13.47 6.74
CA GLU A 20 1.49 14.20 7.45
C GLU A 20 0.06 13.80 7.07
N ILE A 21 -0.13 12.96 6.04
CA ILE A 21 -1.46 12.44 5.68
C ILE A 21 -2.02 11.69 6.90
N LYS A 22 -3.16 12.16 7.41
CA LYS A 22 -3.72 11.75 8.71
C LYS A 22 -5.06 11.02 8.61
N ASP A 23 -5.60 10.90 7.41
CA ASP A 23 -6.87 10.24 7.11
C ASP A 23 -6.63 9.17 6.05
N CYS A 24 -7.33 8.04 6.19
CA CYS A 24 -7.13 6.92 5.27
C CYS A 24 -7.54 7.26 3.81
N PRO A 25 -8.64 7.99 3.52
CA PRO A 25 -9.02 8.30 2.15
C PRO A 25 -8.03 9.22 1.43
N GLY A 26 -7.33 10.08 2.17
CA GLY A 26 -6.28 10.95 1.62
C GLY A 26 -5.04 10.20 1.15
N VAL A 27 -4.76 9.01 1.67
CA VAL A 27 -3.58 8.21 1.29
C VAL A 27 -3.54 7.91 -0.21
N PRO A 28 -4.54 7.27 -0.83
CA PRO A 28 -4.53 7.02 -2.28
C PRO A 28 -4.43 8.30 -3.10
N THR A 29 -5.19 9.34 -2.76
CA THR A 29 -5.20 10.60 -3.51
C THR A 29 -3.83 11.30 -3.47
N GLN A 30 -3.24 11.47 -2.29
CA GLN A 30 -2.00 12.22 -2.14
C GLN A 30 -0.79 11.42 -2.65
N MET A 31 -0.75 10.10 -2.42
CA MET A 31 0.30 9.23 -2.96
C MET A 31 0.27 9.18 -4.48
N SER A 32 -0.93 9.08 -5.07
CA SER A 32 -1.14 9.16 -6.51
C SER A 32 -0.64 10.50 -7.06
N ARG A 33 -1.06 11.61 -6.45
CA ARG A 33 -0.60 12.95 -6.86
C ARG A 33 0.92 13.09 -6.81
N ALA A 34 1.57 12.58 -5.77
CA ALA A 34 3.02 12.65 -5.62
C ALA A 34 3.77 11.79 -6.65
N ILE A 35 3.32 10.56 -6.90
CA ILE A 35 3.99 9.61 -7.81
C ILE A 35 3.76 9.98 -9.28
N TYR A 36 2.55 10.39 -9.65
CA TYR A 36 2.20 10.67 -11.04
C TYR A 36 2.32 12.15 -11.42
N GLY A 37 2.55 13.05 -10.46
CA GLY A 37 2.49 14.50 -10.66
C GLY A 37 1.07 15.06 -10.83
N LYS A 38 0.06 14.19 -10.76
CA LYS A 38 -1.37 14.48 -10.84
C LYS A 38 -2.16 13.36 -10.16
N THR A 39 -3.37 13.65 -9.71
CA THR A 39 -4.25 12.61 -9.17
C THR A 39 -4.64 11.63 -10.28
N GLN A 40 -4.55 10.34 -9.98
CA GLN A 40 -5.29 9.29 -10.69
C GLN A 40 -6.53 8.97 -9.86
N ASP A 41 -7.67 8.92 -10.54
CA ASP A 41 -8.94 8.57 -9.91
C ASP A 41 -9.19 7.07 -10.00
N ASP A 42 -9.95 6.56 -9.03
CA ASP A 42 -10.49 5.22 -9.05
C ASP A 42 -11.46 5.07 -10.23
N SER A 43 -11.15 4.20 -11.18
CA SER A 43 -12.02 3.92 -12.32
C SER A 43 -13.03 2.81 -12.00
N GLY A 44 -14.32 3.10 -12.20
CA GLY A 44 -15.41 2.16 -11.96
C GLY A 44 -15.55 1.72 -10.50
N SER A 45 -16.26 0.61 -10.26
CA SER A 45 -16.53 0.08 -8.91
C SER A 45 -15.33 -0.58 -8.22
N GLY A 46 -14.20 -0.71 -8.93
CA GLY A 46 -13.06 -1.51 -8.47
C GLY A 46 -13.29 -3.02 -8.62
N THR A 47 -12.24 -3.79 -8.35
CA THR A 47 -12.31 -5.26 -8.32
C THR A 47 -12.39 -5.75 -6.89
N VAL A 48 -13.31 -6.66 -6.60
CA VAL A 48 -13.61 -7.14 -5.25
C VAL A 48 -12.99 -8.51 -5.00
N ILE A 49 -12.41 -8.68 -3.82
CA ILE A 49 -11.96 -9.94 -3.25
C ILE A 49 -12.84 -10.24 -2.03
N GLU A 50 -13.39 -11.44 -1.98
CA GLU A 50 -14.25 -11.92 -0.90
C GLU A 50 -13.72 -13.25 -0.36
N ASN A 51 -14.16 -13.61 0.84
CA ASN A 51 -13.90 -14.91 1.42
C ASN A 51 -14.79 -15.99 0.77
N ASN A 52 -14.32 -16.52 -0.36
CA ASN A 52 -14.96 -17.60 -1.10
C ASN A 52 -13.92 -18.57 -1.69
N LYS A 53 -14.38 -19.59 -2.43
CA LYS A 53 -13.50 -20.61 -3.02
C LYS A 53 -12.41 -20.07 -3.97
N ASP A 54 -12.63 -18.88 -4.54
CA ASP A 54 -11.72 -18.24 -5.50
C ASP A 54 -10.85 -17.16 -4.83
N MET A 55 -10.95 -16.98 -3.50
CA MET A 55 -10.26 -15.92 -2.74
C MET A 55 -8.76 -15.85 -3.07
N GLN A 56 -8.04 -16.98 -2.94
CA GLN A 56 -6.59 -16.98 -3.15
C GLN A 56 -6.20 -16.67 -4.61
N LYS A 57 -6.99 -17.13 -5.58
CA LYS A 57 -6.80 -16.79 -6.99
C LYS A 57 -6.96 -15.29 -7.20
N ASN A 58 -7.99 -14.69 -6.61
CA ASN A 58 -8.26 -13.25 -6.71
C ASN A 58 -7.19 -12.41 -5.99
N ILE A 59 -6.66 -12.88 -4.85
CA ILE A 59 -5.51 -12.27 -4.18
C ILE A 59 -4.29 -12.28 -5.11
N ASN A 60 -3.96 -13.43 -5.72
CA ASN A 60 -2.80 -13.54 -6.61
C ASN A 60 -2.92 -12.58 -7.83
N ILE A 61 -4.12 -12.43 -8.38
CA ILE A 61 -4.40 -11.45 -9.44
C ILE A 61 -4.23 -10.02 -8.93
N ALA A 62 -4.75 -9.72 -7.73
CA ALA A 62 -4.67 -8.39 -7.13
C ALA A 62 -3.23 -7.95 -6.85
N ILE A 63 -2.36 -8.87 -6.43
CA ILE A 63 -0.95 -8.54 -6.12
C ILE A 63 -0.01 -8.71 -7.32
N GLY A 64 -0.46 -9.25 -8.45
CA GLY A 64 0.38 -9.36 -9.66
C GLY A 64 0.72 -7.99 -10.25
N PHE A 65 2.01 -7.69 -10.42
CA PHE A 65 2.48 -6.48 -11.11
C PHE A 65 2.95 -6.81 -12.54
N PRO A 66 2.32 -6.22 -13.58
CA PRO A 66 2.65 -6.52 -14.98
C PRO A 66 3.76 -5.64 -15.58
N GLY A 67 4.30 -4.67 -14.82
CA GLY A 67 5.30 -3.74 -15.32
C GLY A 67 6.71 -4.34 -15.39
N ALA A 68 7.61 -3.65 -16.09
CA ALA A 68 9.03 -3.98 -16.15
C ALA A 68 9.76 -3.58 -14.86
N ASN A 69 10.94 -4.17 -14.59
CA ASN A 69 11.72 -3.93 -13.37
C ASN A 69 12.07 -2.45 -13.12
N SER A 70 12.01 -1.60 -14.15
CA SER A 70 12.24 -0.15 -14.06
C SER A 70 10.94 0.67 -13.88
N GLU A 71 9.83 0.02 -13.54
CA GLU A 71 8.51 0.64 -13.44
C GLU A 71 7.87 0.40 -12.06
N THR A 72 6.85 1.19 -11.76
CA THR A 72 6.08 1.12 -10.52
C THR A 72 4.62 1.52 -10.78
N ALA A 73 3.79 1.46 -9.75
CA ALA A 73 2.42 1.98 -9.76
C ALA A 73 1.97 2.32 -8.34
N VAL A 74 0.79 2.92 -8.22
CA VAL A 74 0.03 3.00 -6.98
C VAL A 74 -1.18 2.08 -7.11
N TRP A 75 -1.37 1.19 -6.15
CA TRP A 75 -2.57 0.37 -6.03
C TRP A 75 -3.34 0.80 -4.81
N HIS A 76 -4.57 1.23 -5.02
CA HIS A 76 -5.47 1.62 -3.95
C HIS A 76 -6.28 0.40 -3.50
N PHE A 77 -6.29 0.15 -2.20
CA PHE A 77 -7.11 -0.88 -1.56
C PHE A 77 -8.07 -0.24 -0.56
N LEU A 78 -9.31 -0.69 -0.59
CA LEU A 78 -10.38 -0.37 0.33
C LEU A 78 -10.83 -1.66 1.01
N VAL A 79 -10.75 -1.70 2.33
CA VAL A 79 -11.25 -2.80 3.15
C VAL A 79 -12.60 -2.40 3.74
N GLY A 80 -13.60 -3.29 3.71
CA GLY A 80 -14.93 -3.05 4.26
C GLY A 80 -15.41 -4.20 5.17
N PRO A 81 -16.47 -4.05 5.99
CA PRO A 81 -17.43 -2.94 6.00
C PRO A 81 -16.97 -1.73 6.80
N THR A 82 -16.00 -1.88 7.70
CA THR A 82 -15.29 -0.73 8.27
C THR A 82 -14.38 -0.20 7.19
N VAL A 83 -14.69 0.97 6.65
CA VAL A 83 -13.93 1.53 5.52
C VAL A 83 -12.53 1.90 5.98
N HIS A 84 -11.52 1.24 5.41
CA HIS A 84 -10.12 1.61 5.56
C HIS A 84 -9.43 1.61 4.20
N HIS A 85 -8.77 2.71 3.88
CA HIS A 85 -8.05 2.90 2.63
C HIS A 85 -6.54 2.85 2.86
N PHE A 86 -5.84 2.13 2.00
CA PHE A 86 -4.37 2.13 1.98
C PHE A 86 -3.86 1.98 0.55
N VAL A 87 -2.58 2.26 0.36
CA VAL A 87 -1.91 2.02 -0.92
C VAL A 87 -0.84 0.96 -0.79
N VAL A 88 -0.64 0.25 -1.89
CA VAL A 88 0.49 -0.64 -2.13
C VAL A 88 1.28 -0.13 -3.31
N ILE A 89 2.59 0.03 -3.13
CA ILE A 89 3.54 0.45 -4.16
C ILE A 89 4.41 -0.75 -4.54
N PRO A 90 4.21 -1.39 -5.72
CA PRO A 90 5.14 -2.40 -6.23
C PRO A 90 6.45 -1.76 -6.72
N TRP A 91 7.57 -2.42 -6.44
CA TRP A 91 8.89 -2.07 -6.98
C TRP A 91 9.78 -3.32 -7.07
N TYR A 92 10.80 -3.26 -7.91
CA TYR A 92 11.69 -4.40 -8.13
C TYR A 92 12.94 -4.31 -7.28
N GLN A 93 13.20 -5.33 -6.47
CA GLN A 93 14.42 -5.45 -5.69
C GLN A 93 15.51 -6.12 -6.54
N HIS A 94 16.61 -5.42 -6.83
CA HIS A 94 17.76 -5.96 -7.57
C HIS A 94 18.83 -6.61 -6.68
N THR A 95 18.73 -6.45 -5.37
CA THR A 95 19.52 -7.12 -4.33
C THR A 95 18.93 -8.47 -3.97
N ILE A 96 19.78 -9.44 -3.65
CA ILE A 96 19.34 -10.81 -3.33
C ILE A 96 18.55 -10.81 -2.00
N PRO A 97 17.38 -11.48 -1.91
CA PRO A 97 16.68 -12.18 -3.00
C PRO A 97 16.03 -11.20 -3.98
N GLN A 98 16.30 -11.37 -5.28
CA GLN A 98 15.77 -10.50 -6.33
C GLN A 98 14.29 -10.80 -6.59
N GLY A 99 13.51 -9.77 -6.92
CA GLY A 99 12.13 -9.95 -7.34
C GLY A 99 11.22 -8.77 -7.03
N TRP A 100 9.94 -8.95 -7.36
CA TRP A 100 8.89 -7.99 -7.01
C TRP A 100 8.63 -7.97 -5.52
N VAL A 101 8.70 -6.77 -4.96
CA VAL A 101 8.36 -6.47 -3.58
C VAL A 101 7.39 -5.30 -3.54
N TYR A 102 6.80 -5.07 -2.38
CA TYR A 102 5.77 -4.07 -2.19
C TYR A 102 6.07 -3.23 -0.96
N THR A 103 5.59 -2.00 -0.95
CA THR A 103 5.52 -1.18 0.26
C THR A 103 4.10 -0.73 0.49
N VAL A 104 3.57 -1.01 1.68
CA VAL A 104 2.25 -0.56 2.10
C VAL A 104 2.39 0.81 2.76
N PHE A 105 1.50 1.73 2.44
CA PHE A 105 1.33 2.99 3.17
C PHE A 105 -0.13 3.17 3.54
N MET A 106 -0.37 3.55 4.79
CA MET A 106 -1.71 3.74 5.34
C MET A 106 -1.67 4.83 6.42
N ALA A 107 -2.83 5.43 6.65
CA ALA A 107 -3.13 6.29 7.78
C ALA A 107 -4.49 5.85 8.32
N TYR A 108 -4.81 6.21 9.55
CA TYR A 108 -6.11 5.93 10.13
C TYR A 108 -6.65 7.22 10.73
N GLU A 109 -7.81 7.64 10.23
CA GLU A 109 -8.41 8.93 10.55
C GLU A 109 -8.56 9.11 12.06
N ASN A 110 -8.09 10.25 12.58
CA ASN A 110 -8.05 10.61 14.01
C ASN A 110 -7.14 9.75 14.90
N GLU A 111 -6.41 8.78 14.34
CA GLU A 111 -5.62 7.82 15.11
C GLU A 111 -4.12 7.97 14.81
N TYR A 112 -3.72 7.76 13.56
CA TYR A 112 -2.33 7.88 13.15
C TYR A 112 -2.16 8.35 11.70
N SER A 113 -1.12 9.15 11.47
CA SER A 113 -0.71 9.54 10.11
C SER A 113 0.17 8.48 9.46
N VAL A 114 0.41 8.61 8.15
CA VAL A 114 1.39 7.77 7.42
C VAL A 114 2.75 7.80 8.11
N GLY A 115 3.21 8.96 8.57
CA GLY A 115 4.47 9.09 9.30
C GLY A 115 4.49 8.33 10.62
N LYS A 116 3.39 8.31 11.36
CA LYS A 116 3.27 7.49 12.58
C LYS A 116 3.24 6.00 12.26
N TYR A 117 2.60 5.60 11.15
CA TYR A 117 2.63 4.21 10.66
C TYR A 117 4.05 3.76 10.31
N VAL A 118 4.78 4.56 9.54
CA VAL A 118 6.18 4.30 9.16
C VAL A 118 7.10 4.23 10.38
N LYS A 119 6.84 5.03 11.42
CA LYS A 119 7.62 5.07 12.66
C LYS A 119 7.14 4.11 13.74
N HIS A 120 6.14 3.26 13.46
CA HIS A 120 5.53 2.37 14.45
C HIS A 120 5.04 3.07 15.72
N THR A 121 4.61 4.33 15.59
CA THR A 121 4.13 5.11 16.73
C THR A 121 2.69 4.73 17.02
N ALA A 122 2.43 4.25 18.24
CA ALA A 122 1.08 3.92 18.68
C ALA A 122 0.08 5.07 18.39
N PRO A 123 -1.15 4.75 17.94
CA PRO A 123 -1.74 3.42 17.84
C PRO A 123 -1.43 2.66 16.54
N ALA A 124 -0.48 3.10 15.72
CA ALA A 124 -0.13 2.35 14.51
C ALA A 124 0.42 0.94 14.82
N PRO A 125 0.18 -0.05 13.95
CA PRO A 125 0.67 -1.41 14.11
C PRO A 125 2.21 -1.46 14.05
N SER A 126 2.78 -2.42 14.77
CA SER A 126 4.22 -2.65 14.88
C SER A 126 4.59 -4.12 14.68
N GLY A 127 5.89 -4.42 14.68
CA GLY A 127 6.39 -5.78 14.44
C GLY A 127 6.12 -6.27 13.02
N ALA A 128 5.96 -7.59 12.87
CA ALA A 128 5.89 -8.25 11.55
C ALA A 128 4.68 -7.85 10.69
N LYS A 129 3.59 -7.34 11.31
CA LYS A 129 2.35 -6.93 10.65
C LYS A 129 2.20 -5.40 10.54
N GLY A 130 3.14 -4.64 11.12
CA GLY A 130 3.24 -3.19 10.97
C GLY A 130 3.99 -2.79 9.70
N TYR A 131 4.34 -1.50 9.60
CA TYR A 131 5.13 -1.01 8.47
C TYR A 131 6.43 -1.80 8.27
N LYS A 132 6.72 -2.11 7.02
CA LYS A 132 8.05 -2.53 6.59
C LYS A 132 8.26 -2.05 5.17
N LYS A 133 9.50 -1.69 4.87
CA LYS A 133 9.89 -1.23 3.53
C LYS A 133 9.64 -2.32 2.48
N ILE A 134 9.97 -3.57 2.81
CA ILE A 134 9.87 -4.72 1.91
C ILE A 134 8.78 -5.65 2.40
N TRP A 135 7.68 -5.71 1.66
CA TRP A 135 6.69 -6.78 1.71
C TRP A 135 6.95 -7.71 0.54
N THR A 136 7.14 -9.00 0.81
CA THR A 136 7.16 -10.01 -0.24
C THR A 136 5.75 -10.27 -0.77
N THR A 137 5.64 -10.92 -1.94
CA THR A 137 4.35 -11.42 -2.45
C THR A 137 3.63 -12.30 -1.41
N ASN A 138 4.37 -13.13 -0.68
CA ASN A 138 3.81 -13.98 0.36
C ASN A 138 3.29 -13.16 1.55
N ASP A 139 4.01 -12.12 1.96
CA ASP A 139 3.55 -11.23 3.04
C ASP A 139 2.24 -10.53 2.69
N LEU A 140 2.17 -9.97 1.48
CA LEU A 140 0.98 -9.23 1.03
C LEU A 140 -0.21 -10.18 0.80
N SER A 141 0.03 -11.34 0.18
CA SER A 141 -0.99 -12.39 0.04
C SER A 141 -1.50 -12.84 1.41
N LYS A 142 -0.62 -13.00 2.39
CA LYS A 142 -0.99 -13.39 3.74
C LYS A 142 -1.80 -12.30 4.43
N MET A 143 -1.41 -11.02 4.30
CA MET A 143 -2.18 -9.90 4.84
C MET A 143 -3.62 -9.91 4.32
N PHE A 144 -3.83 -10.07 3.00
CA PHE A 144 -5.18 -10.07 2.43
C PHE A 144 -5.99 -11.30 2.86
N SER A 145 -5.37 -12.47 2.90
CA SER A 145 -6.02 -13.69 3.41
C SER A 145 -6.41 -13.55 4.88
N ASP A 146 -5.49 -13.08 5.73
CA ASP A 146 -5.73 -12.85 7.16
C ASP A 146 -6.86 -11.84 7.36
N LEU A 147 -6.87 -10.72 6.63
CA LEU A 147 -7.92 -9.70 6.73
C LEU A 147 -9.32 -10.25 6.40
N LEU A 148 -9.43 -11.18 5.45
CA LEU A 148 -10.70 -11.78 5.01
C LEU A 148 -11.15 -12.98 5.86
N THR A 149 -10.26 -13.58 6.66
CA THR A 149 -10.52 -14.85 7.35
C THR A 149 -10.38 -14.79 8.87
N SER A 150 -9.54 -13.90 9.41
CA SER A 150 -9.25 -13.80 10.84
C SER A 150 -9.91 -12.59 11.49
N ASP A 151 -10.57 -12.82 12.62
CA ASP A 151 -11.23 -11.77 13.40
C ASP A 151 -10.24 -10.84 14.11
N THR A 152 -8.97 -11.27 14.29
CA THR A 152 -7.93 -10.45 14.92
C THR A 152 -7.10 -9.64 13.92
N ALA A 153 -7.14 -10.00 12.63
CA ALA A 153 -6.26 -9.43 11.61
C ALA A 153 -6.37 -7.91 11.51
N TRP A 154 -7.57 -7.36 11.67
CA TRP A 154 -7.78 -5.91 11.68
C TRP A 154 -6.85 -5.21 12.70
N LYS A 155 -6.87 -5.68 13.95
CA LYS A 155 -6.05 -5.10 15.02
C LYS A 155 -4.56 -5.25 14.74
N GLU A 156 -4.17 -6.35 14.13
CA GLU A 156 -2.77 -6.67 13.92
C GLU A 156 -2.16 -5.88 12.75
N TYR A 157 -2.92 -5.66 11.66
CA TYR A 157 -2.45 -4.96 10.47
C TYR A 157 -2.77 -3.46 10.44
N PHE A 158 -3.74 -3.00 11.22
CA PHE A 158 -4.15 -1.59 11.29
C PHE A 158 -3.99 -0.99 12.69
N GLY A 159 -3.60 -1.76 13.70
CA GLY A 159 -3.52 -1.30 15.09
C GLY A 159 -4.85 -1.47 15.84
N PRO A 160 -4.93 -1.18 17.15
CA PRO A 160 -6.15 -1.32 17.96
C PRO A 160 -7.30 -0.37 17.54
N THR A 161 -7.15 0.32 16.41
CA THR A 161 -8.04 1.31 15.86
C THR A 161 -9.11 0.65 15.00
N GLY A 162 -10.38 0.93 15.27
CA GLY A 162 -11.51 0.48 14.44
C GLY A 162 -12.20 -0.80 14.88
N LYS A 163 -13.18 -1.23 14.07
CA LYS A 163 -14.00 -2.42 14.33
C LYS A 163 -13.39 -3.66 13.65
N PRO A 164 -13.46 -4.83 14.29
CA PRO A 164 -12.87 -6.06 13.74
C PRO A 164 -13.59 -6.56 12.49
N LYS A 165 -12.82 -7.26 11.64
CA LYS A 165 -13.23 -8.07 10.48
C LYS A 165 -13.51 -7.32 9.18
N ALA A 166 -12.71 -7.64 8.15
CA ALA A 166 -13.06 -7.33 6.77
C ALA A 166 -14.03 -8.40 6.22
N LYS A 167 -15.02 -7.97 5.45
CA LYS A 167 -15.85 -8.83 4.61
C LYS A 167 -15.32 -8.86 3.17
N THR A 168 -14.82 -7.73 2.71
CA THR A 168 -14.36 -7.54 1.33
C THR A 168 -13.11 -6.69 1.30
N ILE A 169 -12.31 -6.90 0.26
CA ILE A 169 -11.22 -6.01 -0.14
C ILE A 169 -11.50 -5.59 -1.58
N THR A 170 -11.74 -4.30 -1.80
CA THR A 170 -11.88 -3.71 -3.14
C THR A 170 -10.55 -3.06 -3.53
N TYR A 171 -10.15 -3.17 -4.79
CA TYR A 171 -8.91 -2.53 -5.26
C TYR A 171 -9.02 -1.90 -6.64
N TRP A 172 -8.17 -0.90 -6.85
CA TRP A 172 -7.91 -0.22 -8.12
C TRP A 172 -6.42 -0.17 -8.38
N LYS A 173 -6.00 -0.52 -9.60
CA LYS A 173 -4.61 -0.41 -10.04
C LYS A 173 -4.47 0.81 -10.93
N TYR A 174 -3.72 1.81 -10.50
CA TYR A 174 -3.43 2.97 -11.33
C TYR A 174 -2.40 2.62 -12.41
N LYS A 175 -2.23 3.54 -13.38
CA LYS A 175 -1.34 3.31 -14.53
C LYS A 175 0.09 3.00 -14.10
N VAL A 176 0.75 2.09 -14.81
CA VAL A 176 2.19 1.86 -14.64
C VAL A 176 2.96 3.10 -15.11
N ILE A 177 4.04 3.45 -14.39
CA ILE A 177 4.89 4.60 -14.69
C ILE A 177 6.38 4.23 -14.51
N PRO A 178 7.30 4.81 -15.30
CA PRO A 178 8.73 4.66 -15.07
C PRO A 178 9.16 5.13 -13.66
N LEU A 179 10.02 4.34 -13.01
CA LEU A 179 10.47 4.57 -11.65
C LEU A 179 11.21 5.91 -11.49
N ASN A 180 12.06 6.27 -12.45
CA ASN A 180 12.78 7.55 -12.45
C ASN A 180 11.82 8.75 -12.49
N THR A 181 10.74 8.67 -13.26
CA THR A 181 9.70 9.69 -13.33
C THR A 181 8.95 9.78 -12.01
N ALA A 182 8.57 8.64 -11.41
CA ALA A 182 7.93 8.60 -10.10
C ALA A 182 8.81 9.27 -9.01
N ILE A 183 10.10 8.92 -8.95
CA ILE A 183 11.07 9.52 -8.02
C ILE A 183 11.16 11.04 -8.24
N ALA A 184 11.30 11.48 -9.49
CA ALA A 184 11.40 12.90 -9.82
C ALA A 184 10.13 13.67 -9.43
N ASN A 185 8.96 13.06 -9.58
CA ASN A 185 7.69 13.67 -9.18
C ASN A 185 7.58 13.78 -7.65
N VAL A 186 7.89 12.71 -6.91
CA VAL A 186 7.86 12.71 -5.43
C VAL A 186 8.83 13.75 -4.86
N ASN A 187 10.02 13.90 -5.44
CA ASN A 187 11.00 14.90 -5.02
C ASN A 187 10.56 16.35 -5.31
N LYS A 188 9.67 16.56 -6.29
CA LYS A 188 9.07 17.87 -6.60
C LYS A 188 7.76 18.10 -5.85
N TYR A 189 7.19 17.05 -5.26
CA TYR A 189 5.93 17.12 -4.54
C TYR A 189 6.11 17.92 -3.25
N ARG A 190 5.43 19.07 -3.19
CA ARG A 190 5.65 20.08 -2.15
C ARG A 190 4.42 20.43 -1.40
#